data_AF-A0A3B8M5R0-F1
#
_entry.id   AF-A0A3B8M5R0-F1
#
_cell.length_a   1.000
_cell.length_b   1.000
_cell.length_c   1.000
_cell.angle_alpha   90.00
_cell.angle_beta   90.00
_cell.angle_gamma   90.00
#
_symmetry.space_group_name_H-M   'P 1'
#
loop_
_entity.id
_entity.type
_entity.pdbx_description
1 polymer ?
#
loop_
_entity_poly.entity_id
_entity_poly.type
_entity_poly.pdbx_seq_one_letter_code
_entity_poly.pdbx_strand_id
1 'polypeptide(L)'
;MRKLQVLLLGVAVLSMGLVLPNQVRADHRDDPVDVYAEYARLIVSVTFRGADAMDDVVDETTPRIRRLLNAGMYERARGLAGEAIDRIESIGDKTHGKIREFAMEGVRALRALEDDVPPNVLRRLISKLLRLAQRAANFVSGAEEDSVNAIKRLFPQVSEVPRRSRS
;
A
#
# COMPACT_ATOMS: atom_id res chain seq x y z
N MET A 1 14.55 5.23 4.02
CA MET A 1 13.44 6.18 3.82
C MET A 1 12.06 5.60 4.13
N ARG A 2 11.78 4.31 3.86
CA ARG A 2 10.54 3.57 4.27
C ARG A 2 10.09 3.86 5.71
N LYS A 3 11.00 3.80 6.70
CA LYS A 3 10.71 4.05 8.13
C LYS A 3 10.16 5.46 8.44
N LEU A 4 10.55 6.49 7.69
CA LEU A 4 10.08 7.86 7.90
C LEU A 4 8.65 8.06 7.32
N GLN A 5 8.34 7.37 6.23
CA GLN A 5 7.00 7.36 5.62
C GLN A 5 6.01 6.52 6.44
N VAL A 6 6.47 5.40 7.02
CA VAL A 6 5.72 4.60 8.02
C VAL A 6 5.35 5.46 9.23
N LEU A 7 6.30 6.26 9.74
CA LEU A 7 6.06 7.23 10.81
C LEU A 7 5.02 8.29 10.42
N LEU A 8 5.07 8.83 9.20
CA LEU A 8 4.10 9.83 8.73
C LEU A 8 2.69 9.26 8.53
N LEU A 9 2.56 7.98 8.16
CA LEU A 9 1.27 7.29 8.08
C LEU A 9 0.71 7.00 9.49
N GLY A 10 1.55 6.57 10.43
CA GLY A 10 1.17 6.32 11.82
C GLY A 10 0.86 7.59 12.62
N VAL A 11 1.58 8.69 12.38
CA VAL A 11 1.34 9.99 13.03
C VAL A 11 0.00 10.60 12.59
N ALA A 12 -0.46 10.33 11.36
CA ALA A 12 -1.80 10.74 10.92
C ALA A 12 -2.94 10.06 11.71
N VAL A 13 -2.69 8.86 12.26
CA VAL A 13 -3.64 8.14 13.13
C VAL A 13 -3.57 8.68 14.58
N LEU A 14 -2.39 9.05 15.07
CA LEU A 14 -2.19 9.47 16.46
C LEU A 14 -2.51 10.96 16.73
N SER A 15 -2.42 11.84 15.74
CA SER A 15 -2.53 13.30 15.94
C SER A 15 -3.96 13.88 16.03
N MET A 16 -5.00 13.03 16.08
CA MET A 16 -6.39 13.51 16.27
C MET A 16 -7.09 12.98 17.53
N GLY A 17 -6.44 12.14 18.33
CA GLY A 17 -6.97 11.70 19.62
C GLY A 17 -6.81 12.70 20.77
N LEU A 18 -6.23 13.89 20.54
CA LEU A 18 -5.74 14.77 21.64
C LEU A 18 -6.11 16.25 21.53
N VAL A 19 -7.04 16.65 20.64
CA VAL A 19 -7.52 18.04 20.60
C VAL A 19 -9.01 18.08 20.30
N LEU A 20 -9.87 18.03 21.34
CA LEU A 20 -10.71 19.17 21.76
C LEU A 20 -11.64 18.79 22.96
N PRO A 21 -12.10 19.82 23.71
CA PRO A 21 -12.66 19.74 25.05
C PRO A 21 -14.15 19.42 25.06
N ASN A 22 -14.60 18.99 26.25
CA ASN A 22 -15.98 18.79 26.70
C ASN A 22 -17.07 19.59 25.95
N GLN A 23 -18.23 18.93 25.81
CA GLN A 23 -19.53 19.37 25.24
C GLN A 23 -19.65 18.94 23.76
N VAL A 24 -20.48 17.97 23.37
CA VAL A 24 -21.86 17.64 23.75
C VAL A 24 -22.05 16.13 23.57
N ARG A 25 -22.56 15.45 24.60
CA ARG A 25 -23.07 14.08 24.47
C ARG A 25 -24.35 14.13 23.63
N ALA A 26 -24.26 13.74 22.37
CA ALA A 26 -25.40 13.29 21.60
C ALA A 26 -25.50 11.76 21.73
N ASP A 27 -26.74 11.26 21.76
CA ASP A 27 -27.12 9.85 21.75
C ASP A 27 -26.27 9.02 20.78
N HIS A 28 -26.11 7.72 21.07
CA HIS A 28 -25.33 6.68 20.36
C HIS A 28 -25.61 6.51 18.84
N ARG A 29 -25.48 7.57 18.05
CA ARG A 29 -25.22 7.53 16.60
C ARG A 29 -23.73 7.74 16.41
N ASP A 30 -23.10 6.91 15.58
CA ASP A 30 -21.65 6.87 15.42
C ASP A 30 -21.06 8.27 15.24
N ASP A 31 -20.15 8.67 16.14
CA ASP A 31 -19.44 9.95 16.04
C ASP A 31 -18.78 9.99 14.65
N PRO A 32 -18.97 11.05 13.84
CA PRO A 32 -18.34 11.16 12.52
C PRO A 32 -16.82 10.98 12.58
N VAL A 33 -16.18 11.31 13.70
CA VAL A 33 -14.75 11.08 13.94
C VAL A 33 -14.44 9.58 14.11
N ASP A 34 -15.29 8.84 14.80
CA ASP A 34 -15.14 7.39 14.99
C ASP A 34 -15.32 6.65 13.66
N VAL A 35 -16.34 7.02 12.87
CA VAL A 35 -16.53 6.49 11.51
C VAL A 35 -15.30 6.76 10.65
N TYR A 36 -14.78 7.99 10.64
CA TYR A 36 -13.54 8.30 9.94
C TYR A 36 -12.38 7.42 10.43
N ALA A 37 -12.22 7.27 11.74
CA ALA A 37 -11.10 6.55 12.34
C ALA A 37 -11.14 5.06 12.01
N GLU A 38 -12.32 4.44 11.98
CA GLU A 38 -12.52 3.06 11.58
C GLU A 38 -12.00 2.81 10.15
N TYR A 39 -12.52 3.56 9.17
CA TYR A 39 -12.11 3.38 7.78
C TYR A 39 -10.66 3.79 7.53
N ALA A 40 -10.14 4.79 8.25
CA ALA A 40 -8.73 5.12 8.22
C ALA A 40 -7.85 3.96 8.68
N ARG A 41 -8.22 3.27 9.77
CA ARG A 41 -7.51 2.07 10.26
C ARG A 41 -7.58 0.92 9.26
N LEU A 42 -8.73 0.69 8.63
CA LEU A 42 -8.88 -0.35 7.61
C LEU A 42 -7.97 -0.10 6.40
N ILE A 43 -7.95 1.14 5.89
CA ILE A 43 -7.05 1.55 4.79
C ILE A 43 -5.60 1.30 5.18
N VAL A 44 -5.17 1.82 6.34
CA VAL A 44 -3.78 1.68 6.81
C VAL A 44 -3.42 0.21 7.00
N SER A 45 -4.31 -0.59 7.60
CA SER A 45 -4.06 -2.00 7.84
C SER A 45 -3.92 -2.79 6.54
N VAL A 46 -4.75 -2.56 5.52
CA VAL A 46 -4.64 -3.29 4.26
C VAL A 46 -3.40 -2.86 3.48
N THR A 47 -3.02 -1.58 3.55
CA THR A 47 -1.77 -1.07 2.96
C THR A 47 -0.54 -1.80 3.50
N PHE A 48 -0.39 -1.90 4.81
CA PHE A 48 0.77 -2.58 5.40
C PHE A 48 0.76 -4.08 5.11
N ARG A 49 -0.38 -4.76 5.26
CA ARG A 49 -0.47 -6.18 4.92
C ARG A 49 -0.14 -6.47 3.46
N GLY A 50 -0.58 -5.60 2.55
CA GLY A 50 -0.26 -5.74 1.12
C GLY A 50 1.24 -5.59 0.85
N ALA A 51 1.87 -4.57 1.43
CA ALA A 51 3.32 -4.36 1.31
C ALA A 51 4.14 -5.51 1.92
N ASP A 52 3.77 -5.97 3.13
CA ASP A 52 4.44 -7.09 3.79
C ASP A 52 4.30 -8.37 2.96
N ALA A 53 3.13 -8.63 2.36
CA ALA A 53 2.92 -9.78 1.50
C ALA A 53 3.76 -9.74 0.21
N MET A 54 4.07 -8.56 -0.33
CA MET A 54 4.99 -8.43 -1.47
C MET A 54 6.44 -8.72 -1.04
N ASP A 55 6.87 -8.19 0.11
CA ASP A 55 8.19 -8.45 0.67
C ASP A 55 8.37 -9.96 0.95
N ASP A 56 7.34 -10.64 1.48
CA ASP A 56 7.34 -12.10 1.69
C ASP A 56 7.59 -12.88 0.39
N VAL A 57 7.00 -12.45 -0.74
CA VAL A 57 7.25 -13.08 -2.06
C VAL A 57 8.70 -12.91 -2.47
N VAL A 58 9.30 -11.74 -2.23
CA VAL A 58 10.71 -11.48 -2.53
C VAL A 58 11.61 -12.36 -1.68
N ASP A 59 11.35 -12.44 -0.38
CA ASP A 59 12.13 -13.22 0.59
C ASP A 59 12.05 -14.73 0.32
N GLU A 60 10.87 -15.23 -0.04
CA GLU A 60 10.68 -16.64 -0.42
C GLU A 60 11.43 -16.97 -1.73
N THR A 61 11.33 -16.09 -2.72
CA THR A 61 11.72 -16.44 -4.09
C THR A 61 13.19 -16.16 -4.39
N THR A 62 13.78 -15.12 -3.78
CA THR A 62 15.16 -14.72 -4.03
C THR A 62 16.17 -15.85 -3.80
N PRO A 63 16.15 -16.62 -2.68
CA PRO A 63 17.08 -17.72 -2.47
C PRO A 63 16.92 -18.85 -3.49
N ARG A 64 15.69 -19.09 -3.95
CA ARG A 64 15.38 -20.12 -4.96
C ARG A 64 15.95 -19.72 -6.32
N ILE A 65 15.72 -18.48 -6.75
CA ILE A 65 16.29 -17.92 -7.99
C ILE A 65 17.82 -17.99 -7.96
N ARG A 66 18.46 -17.54 -6.87
CA ARG A 66 19.93 -17.60 -6.74
C ARG A 66 20.48 -19.01 -6.84
N ARG A 67 19.83 -20.02 -6.24
CA ARG A 67 20.24 -21.42 -6.38
C ARG A 67 20.16 -21.91 -7.82
N LEU A 68 19.11 -21.53 -8.56
CA LEU A 68 18.96 -21.89 -9.98
C LEU A 68 20.05 -21.22 -10.84
N LEU A 69 20.33 -19.93 -10.59
CA LEU A 69 21.40 -19.19 -11.28
C LEU A 69 22.77 -19.82 -11.04
N ASN A 70 23.10 -20.15 -9.79
CA ASN A 70 24.37 -20.80 -9.44
C ASN A 70 24.53 -22.20 -10.06
N ALA A 71 23.42 -22.88 -10.32
CA ALA A 71 23.39 -24.17 -11.02
C ALA A 71 23.38 -24.04 -12.56
N GLY A 72 23.47 -22.81 -13.11
CA GLY A 72 23.43 -22.56 -14.55
C GLY A 72 22.05 -22.74 -15.19
N MET A 73 20.97 -22.88 -14.40
CA MET A 73 19.60 -23.09 -14.88
C MET A 73 18.89 -21.75 -15.14
N TYR A 74 19.42 -20.96 -16.08
CA TYR A 74 18.96 -19.57 -16.32
C TYR A 74 17.49 -19.47 -16.76
N GLU A 75 17.01 -20.34 -17.65
CA GLU A 75 15.62 -20.31 -18.13
C GLU A 75 14.62 -20.64 -17.01
N ARG A 76 14.94 -21.60 -16.14
CA ARG A 76 14.11 -21.91 -14.96
C ARG A 76 14.13 -20.77 -13.95
N ALA A 77 15.29 -20.13 -13.76
CA ALA A 77 15.40 -18.96 -12.90
C ALA A 77 14.52 -17.80 -13.42
N ARG A 78 14.52 -17.54 -14.73
CA ARG A 78 13.67 -16.53 -15.37
C ARG A 78 12.19 -16.85 -15.25
N GLY A 79 11.78 -18.10 -15.46
CA GLY A 79 10.39 -18.53 -15.27
C GLY A 79 9.90 -18.25 -13.85
N LEU A 80 10.68 -18.67 -12.84
CA LEU A 80 10.35 -18.41 -11.44
C LEU A 80 10.33 -16.91 -11.09
N ALA A 81 11.20 -16.11 -11.71
CA ALA A 81 11.19 -14.66 -11.53
C ALA A 81 9.95 -14.00 -12.14
N GLY A 82 9.50 -14.47 -13.31
CA GLY A 82 8.24 -14.03 -13.93
C GLY A 82 7.04 -14.33 -13.02
N GLU A 83 6.92 -15.57 -12.54
CA GLU A 83 5.85 -15.97 -11.61
C GLU A 83 5.84 -15.13 -10.32
N ALA A 84 7.01 -14.77 -9.80
CA ALA A 84 7.12 -13.93 -8.62
C ALA A 84 6.65 -12.49 -8.88
N ILE A 85 7.04 -11.92 -10.03
CA ILE A 85 6.62 -10.58 -10.44
C ILE A 85 5.10 -10.55 -10.63
N ASP A 86 4.53 -11.51 -11.35
CA ASP A 86 3.07 -11.60 -11.56
C ASP A 86 2.32 -11.69 -10.21
N ARG A 87 2.90 -12.42 -9.24
CA ARG A 87 2.32 -12.53 -7.90
C ARG A 87 2.40 -11.21 -7.13
N ILE A 88 3.52 -10.49 -7.20
CA ILE A 88 3.70 -9.17 -6.58
C ILE A 88 2.70 -8.17 -7.17
N GLU A 89 2.60 -8.09 -8.50
CA GLU A 89 1.65 -7.21 -9.21
C GLU A 89 0.20 -7.55 -8.84
N SER A 90 -0.15 -8.85 -8.78
CA SER A 90 -1.49 -9.28 -8.33
C SER A 90 -1.82 -8.86 -6.89
N ILE A 91 -0.84 -8.87 -5.99
CA ILE A 91 -1.01 -8.38 -4.60
C ILE A 91 -1.20 -6.86 -4.61
N GLY A 92 -0.44 -6.14 -5.45
CA GLY A 92 -0.56 -4.70 -5.65
C GLY A 92 -1.97 -4.30 -6.06
N ASP A 93 -2.45 -4.87 -7.15
CA ASP A 93 -3.80 -4.63 -7.68
C ASP A 93 -4.89 -4.88 -6.63
N LYS A 94 -4.83 -6.02 -5.93
CA LYS A 94 -5.80 -6.37 -4.87
C LYS A 94 -5.76 -5.37 -3.72
N THR A 95 -4.57 -4.93 -3.32
CA THR A 95 -4.39 -3.98 -2.23
C THR A 95 -4.91 -2.60 -2.63
N HIS A 96 -4.60 -2.13 -3.84
CA HIS A 96 -5.16 -0.91 -4.42
C HIS A 96 -6.70 -0.96 -4.48
N GLY A 97 -7.26 -2.10 -4.91
CA GLY A 97 -8.69 -2.34 -4.94
C GLY A 97 -9.33 -2.19 -3.55
N LYS A 98 -8.76 -2.82 -2.52
CA LYS A 98 -9.27 -2.74 -1.15
C LYS A 98 -9.12 -1.35 -0.52
N ILE A 99 -8.03 -0.63 -0.78
CA ILE A 99 -7.89 0.77 -0.35
C ILE A 99 -9.01 1.63 -0.93
N ARG A 100 -9.31 1.46 -2.22
CA ARG A 100 -10.39 2.19 -2.89
C ARG A 100 -11.77 1.81 -2.33
N GLU A 101 -12.01 0.51 -2.11
CA GLU A 101 -13.25 0.00 -1.52
C GLU A 101 -13.52 0.65 -0.16
N PHE A 102 -12.57 0.56 0.79
CA PHE A 102 -12.72 1.15 2.11
C PHE A 102 -12.85 2.67 2.09
N ALA A 103 -12.14 3.36 1.19
CA ALA A 103 -12.30 4.80 1.04
C ALA A 103 -13.73 5.17 0.59
N MET A 104 -14.29 4.42 -0.37
CA MET A 104 -15.65 4.67 -0.86
C MET A 104 -16.72 4.31 0.19
N GLU A 105 -16.54 3.21 0.91
CA GLU A 105 -17.43 2.84 2.02
C GLU A 105 -17.39 3.88 3.13
N GLY A 106 -16.21 4.34 3.55
CA GLY A 106 -16.10 5.38 4.55
C GLY A 106 -16.68 6.73 4.11
N VAL A 107 -16.59 7.08 2.83
CA VAL A 107 -17.30 8.27 2.30
C VAL A 107 -18.81 8.09 2.36
N ARG A 108 -19.33 6.89 2.04
CA ARG A 108 -20.77 6.60 2.15
C ARG A 108 -21.24 6.66 3.60
N ALA A 109 -20.49 6.05 4.52
CA ALA A 109 -20.79 6.07 5.95
C ALA A 109 -20.80 7.51 6.51
N LEU A 110 -19.80 8.34 6.15
CA LEU A 110 -19.77 9.74 6.55
C LEU A 110 -20.93 10.56 5.95
N ARG A 111 -21.36 10.27 4.72
CA ARG A 111 -22.51 10.96 4.11
C ARG A 111 -23.84 10.58 4.75
N ALA A 112 -23.96 9.37 5.31
CA ALA A 112 -25.17 8.96 6.01
C ALA A 112 -25.44 9.79 7.29
N LEU A 113 -24.47 10.58 7.75
CA LEU A 113 -24.57 11.47 8.90
C LEU A 113 -24.95 12.92 8.52
N GLU A 114 -25.37 13.18 7.27
CA GLU A 114 -25.57 14.55 6.76
C GLU A 114 -26.65 15.36 7.48
N ASP A 115 -27.67 14.70 8.02
CA ASP A 115 -28.73 15.35 8.79
C ASP A 115 -28.32 15.67 10.24
N ASP A 116 -27.31 14.95 10.77
CA ASP A 116 -26.89 15.03 12.18
C ASP A 116 -25.59 15.83 12.38
N VAL A 117 -24.80 16.03 11.31
CA VAL A 117 -23.45 16.60 11.40
C VAL A 117 -23.29 17.81 10.47
N PRO A 118 -22.71 18.93 10.95
CA PRO A 118 -22.46 20.10 10.12
C PRO A 118 -21.74 19.77 8.79
N PRO A 119 -22.23 20.26 7.64
CA PRO A 119 -21.68 19.89 6.31
C PRO A 119 -20.19 20.20 6.13
N ASN A 120 -19.67 21.22 6.82
CA ASN A 120 -18.25 21.56 6.81
C ASN A 120 -17.38 20.49 7.50
N VAL A 121 -17.86 19.86 8.56
CA VAL A 121 -17.18 18.78 9.28
C VAL A 121 -17.12 17.54 8.39
N LEU A 122 -18.25 17.11 7.82
CA LEU A 122 -18.30 15.97 6.90
C LEU A 122 -17.40 16.16 5.69
N ARG A 123 -17.46 17.33 5.04
CA ARG A 123 -16.59 17.64 3.90
C ARG A 123 -15.11 17.52 4.27
N ARG A 124 -14.73 17.98 5.47
CA ARG A 124 -13.34 17.90 5.95
C ARG A 124 -12.91 16.47 6.20
N LEU A 125 -13.74 15.65 6.83
CA LEU A 125 -13.44 14.25 7.13
C LEU A 125 -13.36 13.40 5.86
N ILE A 126 -14.32 13.56 4.94
CA ILE A 126 -14.31 12.92 3.61
C ILE A 126 -13.01 13.29 2.86
N SER A 127 -12.65 14.58 2.84
CA SER A 127 -11.42 15.03 2.17
C SER A 127 -10.16 14.42 2.79
N LYS A 128 -10.09 14.32 4.13
CA LYS A 128 -8.97 13.66 4.82
C LYS A 128 -8.90 12.18 4.48
N LEU A 129 -10.03 11.47 4.45
CA LEU A 129 -10.09 10.04 4.17
C LEU A 129 -9.60 9.75 2.74
N LEU A 130 -10.06 10.52 1.76
CA LEU A 130 -9.64 10.37 0.37
C LEU A 130 -8.14 10.69 0.19
N ARG A 131 -7.62 11.69 0.89
CA ARG A 131 -6.17 11.99 0.89
C ARG A 131 -5.35 10.87 1.53
N LEU A 132 -5.87 10.24 2.59
CA LEU A 132 -5.24 9.07 3.21
C LEU A 132 -5.21 7.89 2.22
N ALA A 133 -6.34 7.58 1.59
CA ALA A 133 -6.44 6.54 0.58
C ALA A 133 -5.44 6.74 -0.58
N GLN A 134 -5.31 7.98 -1.08
CA GLN A 134 -4.32 8.29 -2.12
C GLN A 134 -2.87 8.07 -1.65
N ARG A 135 -2.54 8.47 -0.41
CA ARG A 135 -1.19 8.26 0.15
C ARG A 135 -0.90 6.77 0.35
N ALA A 136 -1.88 6.03 0.84
CA ALA A 136 -1.83 4.59 0.98
C ALA A 136 -1.59 3.90 -0.37
N ALA A 137 -2.34 4.28 -1.41
CA ALA A 137 -2.15 3.77 -2.76
C ALA A 137 -0.74 4.05 -3.30
N ASN A 138 -0.25 5.29 -3.17
CA ASN A 138 1.10 5.63 -3.62
C ASN A 138 2.19 4.84 -2.86
N PHE A 139 1.97 4.55 -1.58
CA PHE A 139 2.88 3.72 -0.80
C PHE A 139 2.91 2.28 -1.32
N VAL A 140 1.75 1.69 -1.64
CA VAL A 140 1.67 0.35 -2.24
C VAL A 140 2.40 0.31 -3.58
N SER A 141 2.18 1.29 -4.47
CA SER A 141 2.89 1.34 -5.76
C SER A 141 4.41 1.41 -5.57
N GLY A 142 4.90 2.16 -4.59
CA GLY A 142 6.33 2.21 -4.26
C GLY A 142 6.85 0.87 -3.73
N ALA A 143 6.09 0.19 -2.87
CA ALA A 143 6.47 -1.14 -2.36
C ALA A 143 6.48 -2.21 -3.45
N GLU A 144 5.52 -2.16 -4.37
CA GLU A 144 5.45 -3.03 -5.53
C GLU A 144 6.65 -2.83 -6.45
N GLU A 145 6.94 -1.57 -6.81
CA GLU A 145 8.10 -1.22 -7.64
C GLU A 145 9.41 -1.69 -6.99
N ASP A 146 9.60 -1.44 -5.70
CA ASP A 146 10.78 -1.90 -4.95
C ASP A 146 10.91 -3.44 -4.99
N SER A 147 9.81 -4.16 -4.80
CA SER A 147 9.77 -5.63 -4.78
C SER A 147 10.06 -6.24 -6.15
N VAL A 148 9.43 -5.72 -7.20
CA VAL A 148 9.70 -6.13 -8.59
C VAL A 148 11.15 -5.83 -8.97
N ASN A 149 11.67 -4.66 -8.59
CA ASN A 149 13.06 -4.30 -8.83
C ASN A 149 14.04 -5.20 -8.07
N ALA A 150 13.69 -5.66 -6.86
CA ALA A 150 14.51 -6.62 -6.11
C ALA A 150 14.66 -7.94 -6.87
N ILE A 151 13.58 -8.47 -7.46
CA ILE A 151 13.62 -9.68 -8.31
C ILE A 151 14.41 -9.41 -9.59
N LYS A 152 14.13 -8.32 -10.31
CA LYS A 152 14.80 -7.99 -11.58
C LYS A 152 16.32 -7.86 -11.43
N ARG A 153 16.80 -7.26 -10.33
CA ARG A 153 18.23 -7.09 -10.04
C ARG A 153 19.01 -8.39 -9.86
N LEU A 154 18.35 -9.53 -9.69
CA LEU A 154 19.01 -10.84 -9.60
C LEU A 154 19.60 -11.28 -10.94
N PHE A 155 19.13 -10.71 -12.05
CA PHE A 155 19.63 -11.01 -13.38
C PHE A 155 20.51 -9.85 -13.84
N PRO A 156 21.79 -10.08 -14.16
CA PRO A 156 22.61 -9.03 -14.75
C PRO A 156 21.97 -8.58 -16.06
N GLN A 157 21.82 -7.27 -16.25
CA GLN A 157 21.52 -6.73 -17.57
C GLN A 157 22.68 -7.15 -18.47
N VAL A 158 22.39 -7.92 -19.51
CA VAL A 158 23.40 -8.29 -20.50
C VAL A 158 23.85 -6.97 -21.12
N SER A 159 25.00 -6.44 -20.69
CA SER A 159 25.68 -5.38 -21.43
C SER A 159 25.86 -5.92 -22.84
N GLU A 160 25.27 -5.25 -23.84
CA GLU A 160 25.57 -5.54 -25.24
C GLU A 160 27.09 -5.56 -25.37
N VAL A 161 27.66 -6.74 -25.59
CA VAL A 161 29.08 -6.90 -25.85
C VAL A 161 29.35 -6.07 -27.11
N PRO A 162 30.30 -5.12 -27.13
CA PRO A 162 30.67 -4.44 -28.36
C PRO A 162 31.05 -5.52 -29.36
N ARG A 163 30.27 -5.67 -30.44
CA ARG A 163 30.68 -6.49 -31.57
C ARG A 163 32.02 -5.92 -32.01
N ARG A 164 33.12 -6.63 -31.72
CA ARG A 164 34.41 -6.35 -32.34
C ARG A 164 34.17 -6.38 -33.85
N SER A 165 34.10 -5.22 -34.48
CA SER A 165 34.28 -5.10 -35.91
C SER A 165 35.65 -5.66 -36.22
N ARG A 166 35.68 -6.86 -36.80
CA ARG A 166 36.85 -7.33 -37.53
C ARG A 166 36.83 -6.60 -38.87
N SER A 167 37.70 -5.61 -39.01
CA SER A 167 38.27 -5.16 -40.28
C SER A 167 39.56 -4.42 -39.98
#